data_AF-A0A8R2LZ44-F1
#
_entry.id   AF-A0A8R2LZ44-F1
#
_cell.length_a   1.000
_cell.length_b   1.000
_cell.length_c   1.000
_cell.angle_alpha   90.00
_cell.angle_beta   90.00
_cell.angle_gamma   90.00
#
_symmetry.space_group_name_H-M   'P 1'
#
loop_
_entity.id
_entity.type
_entity.pdbx_description
1 polymer ?
#
loop_
_entity_poly.entity_id
_entity_poly.type
_entity_poly.pdbx_seq_one_letter_code
_entity_poly.pdbx_strand_id
1 'polypeptide(L)'
;MTAKNTDRKGKNKDQKSTTYEMVDALATFKLPDSLPCSEIDFPVFVKKKKKAKWSEIVEESNERMQKIQKYVESKNEDMPKSPFLKTECEYINSEVFIILLPALEETLRKAKIWEALVRQKCFFNGIDHIAQVLWNNNPRYPGRKFQSPHIFNMPWAREHLKNNPRPYYPKSWLWPEEYAATLIQKTVRQYFVQRQDDVQEMRDFWRKLKLEQSIPELDTNPFLSRRFASTSNFQKN
;
A
#
# COMPACT_ATOMS: atom_id res chain seq x y z
N MET A 1 50.00 31.45 -69.16
CA MET A 1 49.45 31.63 -67.81
C MET A 1 50.22 30.71 -66.87
N THR A 2 50.72 31.26 -65.79
CA THR A 2 51.91 30.87 -65.01
C THR A 2 51.93 29.47 -64.38
N ALA A 3 53.15 28.96 -64.26
CA ALA A 3 53.54 27.64 -63.81
C ALA A 3 53.83 27.55 -62.29
N LYS A 4 53.95 26.30 -61.82
CA LYS A 4 54.85 25.79 -60.75
C LYS A 4 54.60 26.22 -59.29
N ASN A 5 54.28 25.23 -58.45
CA ASN A 5 55.16 24.61 -57.43
C ASN A 5 54.36 24.12 -56.23
N THR A 6 54.43 22.81 -55.93
CA THR A 6 54.46 22.34 -54.53
C THR A 6 55.52 21.24 -54.40
N ASP A 7 56.65 21.63 -53.81
CA ASP A 7 57.72 20.77 -53.29
C ASP A 7 57.15 19.78 -52.26
N ARG A 8 57.44 18.46 -52.35
CA ARG A 8 58.63 17.71 -51.87
C ARG A 8 58.83 17.64 -50.35
N LYS A 9 58.95 16.36 -49.93
CA LYS A 9 59.93 15.74 -49.00
C LYS A 9 59.52 15.45 -47.53
N GLY A 10 59.42 14.14 -47.28
CA GLY A 10 60.08 13.42 -46.18
C GLY A 10 59.33 13.39 -44.85
N LYS A 11 59.33 12.33 -44.03
CA LYS A 11 60.17 11.14 -43.96
C LYS A 11 59.40 10.03 -43.20
N ASN A 12 59.58 8.80 -43.67
CA ASN A 12 59.43 7.56 -42.91
C ASN A 12 60.43 7.52 -41.74
N LYS A 13 59.91 7.29 -40.52
CA LYS A 13 60.54 6.82 -39.28
C LYS A 13 59.51 7.21 -38.21
N ASP A 14 58.65 6.32 -37.71
CA ASP A 14 58.92 5.60 -36.45
C ASP A 14 57.82 4.55 -36.16
N GLN A 15 57.37 3.79 -37.17
CA GLN A 15 56.35 2.74 -36.96
C GLN A 15 56.94 1.35 -36.63
N LYS A 16 58.26 1.22 -36.47
CA LYS A 16 58.94 -0.05 -36.15
C LYS A 16 59.36 -0.23 -34.69
N SER A 17 59.30 0.81 -33.84
CA SER A 17 59.67 0.70 -32.42
C SER A 17 58.52 0.25 -31.53
N THR A 18 57.29 0.61 -31.84
CA THR A 18 56.11 0.33 -31.01
C THR A 18 55.63 -1.12 -31.06
N THR A 19 55.97 -1.86 -32.12
CA THR A 19 55.60 -3.27 -32.22
C THR A 19 56.55 -4.18 -31.43
N TYR A 20 57.85 -3.90 -31.39
CA TYR A 20 58.82 -4.69 -30.61
C TYR A 20 58.67 -4.49 -29.09
N GLU A 21 58.30 -3.29 -28.62
CA GLU A 21 58.01 -3.05 -27.20
C GLU A 21 56.75 -3.79 -26.72
N MET A 22 55.74 -3.97 -27.58
CA MET A 22 54.54 -4.73 -27.22
C MET A 22 54.78 -6.24 -27.13
N VAL A 23 55.70 -6.81 -27.92
CA VAL A 23 56.00 -8.25 -27.85
C VAL A 23 56.86 -8.58 -26.63
N ASP A 24 57.83 -7.73 -26.27
CA ASP A 24 58.63 -7.89 -25.05
C ASP A 24 57.81 -7.66 -23.76
N ALA A 25 56.82 -6.76 -23.81
CA ALA A 25 55.88 -6.58 -22.71
C ALA A 25 54.92 -7.78 -22.53
N LEU A 26 54.55 -8.47 -23.62
CA LEU A 26 53.75 -9.69 -23.55
C LEU A 26 54.54 -10.90 -23.04
N ALA A 27 55.85 -10.99 -23.36
CA ALA A 27 56.72 -12.08 -22.93
C ALA A 27 57.21 -11.96 -21.47
N THR A 28 57.11 -10.77 -20.87
CA THR A 28 57.52 -10.50 -19.48
C THR A 28 56.35 -10.55 -18.49
N PHE A 29 55.14 -10.86 -18.93
CA PHE A 29 54.00 -11.04 -18.03
C PHE A 29 54.10 -12.41 -17.33
N LYS A 30 54.83 -12.46 -16.22
CA LYS A 30 54.67 -13.54 -15.25
C LYS A 30 53.39 -13.28 -14.47
N LEU A 31 52.46 -14.24 -14.51
CA LEU A 31 51.35 -14.27 -13.56
C LEU A 31 51.93 -14.11 -12.15
N PRO A 32 51.39 -13.22 -11.30
CA PRO A 32 51.77 -13.21 -9.91
C PRO A 32 51.45 -14.59 -9.31
N ASP A 33 52.39 -15.17 -8.55
CA ASP A 33 52.26 -16.50 -7.95
C ASP A 33 51.05 -16.62 -6.99
N SER A 34 50.33 -15.52 -6.73
CA SER A 34 48.99 -15.53 -6.16
C SER A 34 48.14 -14.40 -6.76
N LEU A 35 46.96 -14.76 -7.27
CA LEU A 35 45.88 -13.81 -7.54
C LEU A 35 45.41 -13.20 -6.21
N PRO A 36 44.98 -11.93 -6.17
CA PRO A 36 44.34 -11.32 -5.00
C PRO A 36 42.89 -11.81 -4.91
N CYS A 37 42.69 -13.12 -4.95
CA CYS A 37 41.44 -13.75 -4.60
C CYS A 37 41.58 -14.25 -3.16
N SER A 38 40.80 -13.63 -2.28
CA SER A 38 40.56 -14.02 -0.89
C SER A 38 41.77 -13.99 0.04
N GLU A 39 42.12 -12.80 0.51
CA GLU A 39 42.26 -12.64 1.97
C GLU A 39 40.85 -12.76 2.58
N ILE A 40 40.28 -13.97 2.51
CA ILE A 40 39.40 -14.39 3.58
C ILE A 40 40.40 -14.63 4.70
N ASP A 41 40.55 -13.65 5.58
CA ASP A 41 41.20 -13.86 6.86
C ASP A 41 40.48 -15.05 7.52
N PHE A 42 41.04 -16.25 7.32
CA PHE A 42 40.60 -17.42 8.05
C PHE A 42 40.75 -17.05 9.53
N PRO A 43 39.72 -17.27 10.35
CA PRO A 43 39.70 -16.77 11.71
C PRO A 43 40.97 -17.26 12.39
N VAL A 44 41.78 -16.28 12.82
CA VAL A 44 43.05 -16.48 13.52
C VAL A 44 42.90 -17.70 14.42
N PHE A 45 43.73 -18.73 14.22
CA PHE A 45 43.78 -19.86 15.14
C PHE A 45 43.97 -19.30 16.53
N VAL A 46 42.89 -19.30 17.32
CA VAL A 46 42.89 -18.77 18.68
C VAL A 46 43.87 -19.65 19.44
N LYS A 47 45.09 -19.15 19.66
CA LYS A 47 46.11 -19.84 20.45
C LYS A 47 45.48 -20.12 21.80
N LYS A 48 45.15 -21.39 22.07
CA LYS A 48 44.54 -21.79 23.34
C LYS A 48 45.53 -21.45 24.46
N LYS A 49 45.26 -20.38 25.21
CA LYS A 49 46.02 -20.02 26.40
C LYS A 49 45.86 -21.16 27.41
N LYS A 50 46.98 -21.75 27.86
CA LYS A 50 46.97 -23.00 28.66
C LYS A 50 46.48 -22.81 30.10
N LYS A 51 46.35 -21.56 30.59
CA LYS A 51 45.76 -21.22 31.90
C LYS A 51 45.10 -19.85 31.83
N ALA A 52 43.85 -19.76 32.28
CA ALA A 52 43.13 -18.50 32.44
C ALA A 52 43.61 -17.80 33.73
N LYS A 53 44.10 -16.57 33.61
CA LYS A 53 44.27 -15.69 34.77
C LYS A 53 42.94 -14.98 35.00
N TRP A 54 42.31 -15.24 36.15
CA TRP A 54 41.01 -14.64 36.48
C TRP A 54 41.01 -13.12 36.47
N SER A 55 42.12 -12.48 36.88
CA SER A 55 42.26 -11.02 36.84
C SER A 55 42.13 -10.45 35.43
N GLU A 56 42.75 -11.09 34.43
CA GLU A 56 42.72 -10.68 33.03
C GLU A 56 41.31 -10.81 32.43
N ILE A 57 40.56 -11.84 32.83
CA ILE A 57 39.16 -12.04 32.40
C ILE A 57 38.23 -10.97 32.98
N VAL A 58 38.43 -10.62 34.26
CA VAL A 58 37.63 -9.58 34.93
C VAL A 58 37.91 -8.22 34.30
N GLU A 59 39.18 -7.90 34.01
CA GLU A 59 39.56 -6.67 33.31
C GLU A 59 38.99 -6.61 31.90
N GLU A 60 39.12 -7.68 31.10
CA GLU A 60 38.56 -7.74 29.75
C GLU A 60 37.03 -7.60 29.76
N SER A 61 36.35 -8.21 30.74
CA SER A 61 34.92 -8.06 30.94
C SER A 61 34.55 -6.62 31.26
N ASN A 62 35.28 -5.97 32.16
CA ASN A 62 35.03 -4.57 32.53
C ASN A 62 35.27 -3.62 31.35
N GLU A 63 36.30 -3.84 30.55
CA GLU A 63 36.55 -3.05 29.34
C GLU A 63 35.45 -3.22 28.30
N ARG A 64 34.97 -4.45 28.09
CA ARG A 64 33.84 -4.72 27.20
C ARG A 64 32.58 -3.99 27.68
N MET A 65 32.29 -4.07 28.98
CA MET A 65 31.17 -3.36 29.59
C MET A 65 31.30 -1.84 29.40
N GLN A 66 32.49 -1.27 29.63
CA GLN A 66 32.74 0.16 29.40
C GLN A 66 32.61 0.57 27.93
N LYS A 67 33.04 -0.29 26.99
CA LYS A 67 32.86 -0.05 25.54
C LYS A 67 31.38 -0.04 25.16
N ILE A 68 30.59 -0.97 25.69
CA ILE A 68 29.14 -1.01 25.50
C ILE A 68 28.49 0.25 26.08
N GLN A 69 28.89 0.64 27.30
CA GLN A 69 28.40 1.85 27.96
C GLN A 69 28.67 3.11 27.12
N LYS A 70 29.92 3.29 26.67
CA LYS A 70 30.31 4.41 25.80
C LYS A 70 29.56 4.41 24.47
N TYR A 71 29.29 3.24 23.89
CA TYR A 71 28.49 3.13 22.68
C TYR A 71 27.04 3.55 22.90
N VAL A 72 26.42 3.11 24.00
CA VAL A 72 25.06 3.53 24.39
C VAL A 72 25.01 5.05 24.63
N GLU A 73 26.00 5.59 25.34
CA GLU A 73 26.15 7.03 25.57
C GLU A 73 26.34 7.81 24.27
N SER A 74 27.12 7.29 23.32
CA SER A 74 27.30 7.92 22.00
C SER A 74 26.03 7.93 21.13
N LYS A 75 25.10 7.01 21.39
CA LYS A 75 23.80 6.94 20.71
C LYS A 75 22.73 7.78 21.41
N ASN A 76 22.93 8.06 22.70
CA ASN A 76 22.21 9.10 23.44
C ASN A 76 22.80 10.47 23.08
N GLU A 77 22.69 10.89 21.83
CA GLU A 77 22.85 12.32 21.57
C GLU A 77 21.70 13.07 22.25
N ASP A 78 22.03 14.07 23.07
CA ASP A 78 21.07 15.00 23.63
C ASP A 78 20.48 15.83 22.49
N MET A 79 19.44 15.29 21.84
CA MET A 79 18.56 16.07 20.99
C MET A 79 18.14 17.30 21.80
N PRO A 80 18.24 18.53 21.25
CA PRO A 80 17.86 19.73 21.98
C PRO A 80 16.38 19.61 22.36
N LYS A 81 16.13 19.32 23.64
CA LYS A 81 14.79 19.12 24.19
C LYS A 81 14.03 20.42 24.01
N SER A 82 12.90 20.34 23.31
CA SER A 82 11.98 21.47 23.17
C SER A 82 11.65 22.02 24.57
N PRO A 83 11.70 23.35 24.79
CA PRO A 83 11.57 23.96 26.12
C PRO A 83 10.18 23.76 26.76
N PHE A 84 9.23 23.16 26.05
CA PHE A 84 7.85 23.05 26.50
C PHE A 84 7.48 21.70 27.13
N LEU A 85 8.31 20.66 27.06
CA LEU A 85 7.99 19.32 27.56
C LEU A 85 9.25 18.60 28.06
N LYS A 86 9.32 18.19 29.33
CA LYS A 86 10.53 17.56 29.89
C LYS A 86 10.79 16.16 29.32
N THR A 87 9.76 15.50 28.78
CA THR A 87 9.83 14.20 28.07
C THR A 87 8.65 14.05 27.10
N GLU A 88 8.80 13.33 25.98
CA GLU A 88 7.74 13.02 25.00
C GLU A 88 6.54 12.32 25.65
N CYS A 89 6.78 11.52 26.68
CA CYS A 89 5.73 10.86 27.46
C CYS A 89 4.85 11.85 28.22
N GLU A 90 5.43 12.96 28.70
CA GLU A 90 4.70 13.98 29.44
C GLU A 90 3.72 14.72 28.53
N TYR A 91 4.12 14.97 27.27
CA TYR A 91 3.26 15.56 26.25
C TYR A 91 2.05 14.70 25.90
N ILE A 92 2.28 13.40 25.71
CA ILE A 92 1.19 12.47 25.40
C ILE A 92 0.20 12.44 26.56
N ASN A 93 0.71 12.41 27.79
CA ASN A 93 -0.13 12.43 28.99
C ASN A 93 -0.91 13.73 29.15
N SER A 94 -0.29 14.89 28.90
CA SER A 94 -0.90 16.20 29.13
C SER A 94 -1.82 16.65 28.00
N GLU A 95 -1.49 16.40 26.74
CA GLU A 95 -2.23 16.95 25.60
C GLU A 95 -3.09 15.90 24.88
N VAL A 96 -2.55 14.69 24.70
CA VAL A 96 -3.22 13.67 23.86
C VAL A 96 -4.22 12.85 24.66
N PHE A 97 -3.82 12.33 25.82
CA PHE A 97 -4.65 11.43 26.62
C PHE A 97 -5.88 12.11 27.22
N ILE A 98 -5.83 13.40 27.50
CA ILE A 98 -7.01 14.15 27.97
C ILE A 98 -8.16 14.07 26.96
N ILE A 99 -7.84 14.07 25.66
CA ILE A 99 -8.85 14.01 24.59
C ILE A 99 -9.13 12.56 24.19
N LEU A 100 -8.09 11.71 24.17
CA LEU A 100 -8.19 10.34 23.68
C LEU A 100 -8.91 9.41 24.66
N LEU A 101 -8.65 9.50 25.97
CA LEU A 101 -9.23 8.60 26.97
C LEU A 101 -10.77 8.67 27.01
N PRO A 102 -11.42 9.86 27.03
CA PRO A 102 -12.88 9.94 26.97
C PRO A 102 -13.44 9.38 25.66
N ALA A 103 -12.76 9.59 24.53
CA ALA A 103 -13.19 9.07 23.24
C ALA A 103 -13.11 7.54 23.18
N LEU A 104 -12.07 6.95 23.77
CA LEU A 104 -11.93 5.50 23.91
C LEU A 104 -13.02 4.92 24.81
N GLU A 105 -13.30 5.55 25.95
CA GLU A 105 -14.36 5.13 26.86
C GLU A 105 -15.74 5.14 26.19
N GLU A 106 -16.08 6.21 25.46
CA GLU A 106 -17.32 6.30 24.70
C GLU A 106 -17.41 5.21 23.62
N THR A 107 -16.28 4.93 22.95
CA THR A 107 -16.19 3.89 21.93
C THR A 107 -16.40 2.51 22.53
N LEU A 108 -15.83 2.23 23.70
CA LEU A 108 -16.03 0.96 24.42
C LEU A 108 -17.49 0.79 24.87
N ARG A 109 -18.13 1.87 25.36
CA ARG A 109 -19.56 1.86 25.69
C ARG A 109 -20.41 1.51 24.48
N LYS A 110 -20.15 2.13 23.33
CA LYS A 110 -20.84 1.80 22.07
C LYS A 110 -20.52 0.39 21.58
N ALA A 111 -19.28 -0.05 21.67
CA ALA A 111 -18.89 -1.42 21.32
C ALA A 111 -19.65 -2.46 22.15
N LYS A 112 -19.91 -2.17 23.44
CA LYS A 112 -20.75 -3.00 24.30
C LYS A 112 -22.21 -3.04 23.85
N ILE A 113 -22.79 -1.89 23.48
CA ILE A 113 -24.18 -1.82 22.96
C ILE A 113 -24.34 -2.65 21.69
N TRP A 114 -23.35 -2.61 20.80
CA TRP A 114 -23.36 -3.35 19.54
C TRP A 114 -22.84 -4.78 19.63
N GLU A 115 -22.56 -5.28 20.85
CA GLU A 115 -21.96 -6.61 21.09
C GLU A 115 -20.69 -6.89 20.27
N ALA A 116 -19.95 -5.84 19.90
CA ALA A 116 -18.80 -5.92 18.99
C ALA A 116 -17.64 -6.75 19.56
N LEU A 117 -17.57 -6.89 20.88
CA LEU A 117 -16.56 -7.69 21.58
C LEU A 117 -16.90 -9.19 21.60
N VAL A 118 -18.17 -9.54 21.41
CA VAL A 118 -18.65 -10.93 21.41
C VAL A 118 -18.78 -11.44 19.98
N ARG A 119 -19.32 -10.61 19.07
CA ARG A 119 -19.50 -10.94 17.65
C ARG A 119 -18.27 -10.51 16.86
N GLN A 120 -17.49 -11.46 16.36
CA GLN A 120 -16.28 -11.18 15.55
C GLN A 120 -16.53 -10.32 14.31
N LYS A 121 -17.73 -10.40 13.72
CA LYS A 121 -18.11 -9.67 12.51
C LYS A 121 -19.33 -8.82 12.83
N CYS A 122 -19.10 -7.54 13.11
CA CYS A 122 -20.14 -6.59 13.47
C CYS A 122 -20.10 -5.36 12.57
N PHE A 123 -21.23 -4.64 12.53
CA PHE A 123 -21.36 -3.36 11.83
C PHE A 123 -20.48 -2.26 12.40
N PHE A 124 -20.17 -2.36 13.69
CA PHE A 124 -19.46 -1.33 14.41
C PHE A 124 -17.95 -1.37 14.12
N ASN A 125 -17.43 -0.30 13.51
CA ASN A 125 -15.99 -0.10 13.39
C ASN A 125 -15.50 0.88 14.45
N GLY A 126 -14.72 0.39 15.42
CA GLY A 126 -14.20 1.19 16.53
C GLY A 126 -13.28 2.33 16.07
N ILE A 127 -12.46 2.11 15.03
CA ILE A 127 -11.55 3.14 14.52
C ILE A 127 -12.34 4.30 13.91
N ASP A 128 -13.36 3.99 13.11
CA ASP A 128 -14.24 4.98 12.50
C ASP A 128 -14.98 5.78 13.56
N HIS A 129 -15.46 5.09 14.60
CA HIS A 129 -16.14 5.72 15.70
C HIS A 129 -15.23 6.66 16.49
N ILE A 130 -14.02 6.23 16.86
CA ILE A 130 -13.05 7.08 17.57
C ILE A 130 -12.70 8.31 16.74
N ALA A 131 -12.41 8.13 15.44
CA ALA A 131 -12.11 9.24 14.55
C ALA A 131 -13.27 10.24 14.46
N GLN A 132 -14.51 9.76 14.42
CA GLN A 132 -15.70 10.60 14.45
C GLN A 132 -15.82 11.41 15.75
N VAL A 133 -15.63 10.75 16.90
CA VAL A 133 -15.69 11.41 18.22
C VAL A 133 -14.60 12.46 18.36
N LEU A 134 -13.36 12.15 17.98
CA LEU A 134 -12.24 13.10 18.04
C LEU A 134 -12.46 14.30 17.12
N TRP A 135 -12.99 14.09 15.92
CA TRP A 135 -13.28 15.18 14.99
C TRP A 135 -14.39 16.11 15.50
N ASN A 136 -15.44 15.53 16.08
CA ASN A 136 -16.60 16.27 16.58
C ASN A 136 -16.29 17.01 17.89
N ASN A 137 -15.44 16.45 18.74
CA ASN A 137 -15.03 17.04 20.01
C ASN A 137 -13.77 17.92 19.92
N ASN A 138 -13.42 18.40 18.72
CA ASN A 138 -12.26 19.28 18.55
C ASN A 138 -12.49 20.65 19.23
N PRO A 139 -11.66 21.04 20.23
CA PRO A 139 -11.81 22.32 20.93
C PRO A 139 -11.71 23.55 20.02
N ARG A 140 -10.99 23.44 18.89
CA ARG A 140 -10.85 24.53 17.91
C ARG A 140 -12.12 24.79 17.11
N TYR A 141 -13.04 23.82 17.07
CA TYR A 141 -14.27 23.90 16.28
C TYR A 141 -15.48 23.43 17.10
N PRO A 142 -15.88 24.19 18.14
CA PRO A 142 -16.96 23.79 19.05
C PRO A 142 -18.31 23.60 18.36
N GLY A 143 -18.54 24.28 17.23
CA GLY A 143 -19.74 24.14 16.40
C GLY A 143 -19.97 22.73 15.85
N ARG A 144 -18.92 21.90 15.74
CA ARG A 144 -19.02 20.52 15.21
C ARG A 144 -19.77 19.57 16.13
N LYS A 145 -19.77 19.85 17.43
CA LYS A 145 -20.48 19.04 18.43
C LYS A 145 -22.00 19.01 18.19
N PHE A 146 -22.56 20.09 17.62
CA PHE A 146 -23.99 20.20 17.36
C PHE A 146 -24.46 19.49 16.08
N GLN A 147 -23.62 19.46 15.05
CA GLN A 147 -23.98 18.83 13.76
C GLN A 147 -23.67 17.33 13.73
N SER A 148 -22.69 16.88 14.52
CA SER A 148 -22.24 15.47 14.65
C SER A 148 -22.37 14.64 13.36
N PRO A 149 -21.75 15.04 12.24
CA PRO A 149 -21.86 14.30 10.99
C PRO A 149 -21.23 12.91 11.13
N HIS A 150 -21.74 11.94 10.36
CA HIS A 150 -21.13 10.63 10.20
C HIS A 150 -19.74 10.74 9.55
N ILE A 151 -18.80 9.85 9.86
CA ILE A 151 -17.40 9.91 9.36
C ILE A 151 -17.33 10.02 7.82
N PHE A 152 -18.17 9.28 7.10
CA PHE A 152 -18.22 9.32 5.62
C PHE A 152 -18.69 10.66 5.05
N ASN A 153 -19.33 11.52 5.86
CA ASN A 153 -19.76 12.86 5.46
C ASN A 153 -18.71 13.93 5.78
N MET A 154 -17.62 13.58 6.47
CA MET A 154 -16.56 14.54 6.80
C MET A 154 -15.73 14.88 5.55
N PRO A 155 -15.35 16.16 5.35
CA PRO A 155 -14.62 16.58 4.15
C PRO A 155 -13.30 15.82 3.95
N TRP A 156 -12.51 15.71 5.02
CA TRP A 156 -11.21 15.02 4.99
C TRP A 156 -11.35 13.53 4.68
N ALA A 157 -12.39 12.88 5.21
CA ALA A 157 -12.63 11.46 4.99
C ALA A 157 -13.05 11.21 3.54
N ARG A 158 -13.89 12.07 2.96
CA ARG A 158 -14.32 11.98 1.57
C ARG A 158 -13.15 12.16 0.60
N GLU A 159 -12.30 13.15 0.86
CA GLU A 159 -11.11 13.39 0.05
C GLU A 159 -10.14 12.20 0.11
N HIS A 160 -9.92 11.65 1.30
CA HIS A 160 -9.09 10.46 1.47
C HIS A 160 -9.67 9.23 0.76
N LEU A 161 -10.98 8.97 0.90
CA LEU A 161 -11.65 7.82 0.29
C LEU A 161 -11.73 7.91 -1.24
N LYS A 162 -11.61 9.12 -1.82
CA LYS A 162 -11.53 9.30 -3.27
C LYS A 162 -10.24 8.71 -3.84
N ASN A 163 -9.13 8.89 -3.13
CA ASN A 163 -7.82 8.38 -3.54
C ASN A 163 -7.61 6.93 -3.06
N ASN A 164 -8.15 6.59 -1.89
CA ASN A 164 -8.01 5.28 -1.24
C ASN A 164 -9.39 4.70 -0.93
N PRO A 165 -10.06 4.08 -1.92
CA PRO A 165 -11.36 3.47 -1.69
C PRO A 165 -11.22 2.31 -0.68
N ARG A 166 -12.19 2.18 0.22
CA ARG A 166 -12.23 1.04 1.14
C ARG A 166 -12.46 -0.27 0.39
N PRO A 167 -11.92 -1.38 0.90
CA PRO A 167 -12.21 -2.69 0.34
C PRO A 167 -13.71 -2.99 0.42
N TYR A 168 -14.19 -3.83 -0.50
CA TYR A 168 -15.57 -4.26 -0.51
C TYR A 168 -15.86 -5.15 0.71
N TYR A 169 -16.79 -4.73 1.56
CA TYR A 169 -17.23 -5.51 2.71
C TYR A 169 -18.52 -6.27 2.39
N PRO A 170 -18.69 -7.50 2.90
CA PRO A 170 -19.96 -8.22 2.83
C PRO A 170 -21.10 -7.40 3.43
N LYS A 171 -22.29 -7.42 2.82
CA LYS A 171 -23.48 -6.70 3.33
C LYS A 171 -23.86 -7.12 4.75
N SER A 172 -23.60 -8.37 5.12
CA SER A 172 -23.78 -8.88 6.48
C SER A 172 -22.94 -8.15 7.53
N TRP A 173 -21.83 -7.51 7.13
CA TRP A 173 -21.01 -6.68 8.02
C TRP A 173 -21.45 -5.22 8.00
N LEU A 174 -22.18 -4.77 6.98
CA LEU A 174 -22.55 -3.37 6.81
C LEU A 174 -23.96 -3.05 7.28
N TRP A 175 -24.80 -4.06 7.53
CA TRP A 175 -26.18 -3.85 7.88
C TRP A 175 -26.44 -4.16 9.35
N PRO A 176 -27.12 -3.27 10.10
CA PRO A 176 -27.65 -3.63 11.39
C PRO A 176 -28.73 -4.69 11.24
N GLU A 177 -28.91 -5.50 12.28
CA GLU A 177 -29.78 -6.67 12.28
C GLU A 177 -31.22 -6.34 11.87
N GLU A 178 -31.78 -5.26 12.41
CA GLU A 178 -33.14 -4.79 12.10
C GLU A 178 -33.33 -4.41 10.63
N TYR A 179 -32.33 -3.73 10.05
CA TYR A 179 -32.37 -3.32 8.65
C TYR A 179 -32.22 -4.53 7.72
N ALA A 180 -31.31 -5.45 8.06
CA ALA A 180 -31.14 -6.71 7.33
C ALA A 180 -32.43 -7.55 7.37
N ALA A 181 -33.06 -7.68 8.54
CA ALA A 181 -34.32 -8.39 8.70
C ALA A 181 -35.44 -7.77 7.85
N THR A 182 -35.56 -6.45 7.86
CA THR A 182 -36.56 -5.72 7.06
C THR A 182 -36.35 -5.95 5.56
N LEU A 183 -35.11 -5.91 5.09
CA LEU A 183 -34.80 -6.18 3.69
C LEU A 183 -35.10 -7.61 3.29
N ILE A 184 -34.70 -8.58 4.12
CA ILE A 184 -34.99 -10.01 3.86
C ILE A 184 -36.50 -10.23 3.82
N GLN A 185 -37.25 -9.72 4.81
CA GLN A 185 -38.71 -9.84 4.85
C GLN A 185 -39.36 -9.19 3.61
N LYS A 186 -38.92 -7.99 3.23
CA LYS A 186 -39.40 -7.31 2.02
C LYS A 186 -39.17 -8.16 0.78
N THR A 187 -37.96 -8.67 0.59
CA THR A 187 -37.60 -9.50 -0.57
C THR A 187 -38.38 -10.81 -0.60
N VAL A 188 -38.57 -11.46 0.55
CA VAL A 188 -39.33 -12.71 0.66
C VAL A 188 -40.82 -12.48 0.37
N ARG A 189 -41.42 -11.42 0.93
CA ARG A 189 -42.82 -11.04 0.62
C ARG A 189 -43.00 -10.75 -0.86
N GLN A 190 -42.06 -9.99 -1.44
CA GLN A 190 -42.05 -9.71 -2.87
C GLN A 190 -41.94 -11.00 -3.69
N TYR A 191 -41.05 -11.91 -3.31
CA TYR A 191 -40.89 -13.21 -3.99
C TYR A 191 -42.18 -14.03 -3.95
N PHE A 192 -42.88 -14.09 -2.82
CA PHE A 192 -44.15 -14.83 -2.74
C PHE A 192 -45.22 -14.29 -3.68
N VAL A 193 -45.36 -12.96 -3.78
CA VAL A 193 -46.28 -12.34 -4.76
C VAL A 193 -45.82 -12.63 -6.18
N GLN A 194 -44.52 -12.52 -6.45
CA GLN A 194 -43.97 -12.83 -7.78
C GLN A 194 -44.09 -14.30 -8.16
N ARG A 195 -44.23 -15.21 -7.21
CA ARG A 195 -44.40 -16.64 -7.50
C ARG A 195 -45.83 -16.97 -7.96
N GLN A 196 -46.81 -16.09 -7.76
CA GLN A 196 -48.18 -16.33 -8.21
C GLN A 196 -48.24 -16.34 -9.74
N ASP A 197 -48.94 -17.32 -10.31
CA ASP A 197 -48.98 -17.55 -11.75
C ASP A 197 -49.54 -16.31 -12.49
N ASP A 198 -50.65 -15.74 -12.01
CA ASP A 198 -51.25 -14.50 -12.56
C ASP A 198 -50.24 -13.34 -12.66
N VAL A 199 -49.37 -13.20 -11.65
CA VAL A 199 -48.35 -12.14 -11.59
C VAL A 199 -47.21 -12.45 -12.56
N GLN A 200 -46.84 -13.71 -12.75
CA GLN A 200 -45.84 -14.11 -13.75
C GLN A 200 -46.34 -13.93 -15.17
N GLU A 201 -47.58 -14.33 -15.45
CA GLU A 201 -48.21 -14.12 -16.76
C GLU A 201 -48.24 -12.65 -17.12
N MET A 202 -48.65 -11.78 -16.17
CA MET A 202 -48.63 -10.34 -16.37
C MET A 202 -47.20 -9.82 -16.63
N ARG A 203 -46.21 -10.29 -15.87
CA ARG A 203 -44.80 -9.91 -16.06
C ARG A 203 -44.26 -10.32 -17.42
N ASP A 204 -44.60 -11.52 -17.88
CA ASP A 204 -44.21 -12.03 -19.18
C ASP A 204 -44.92 -11.29 -20.31
N PHE A 205 -46.19 -10.94 -20.14
CA PHE A 205 -46.92 -10.07 -21.06
C PHE A 205 -46.20 -8.72 -21.23
N TRP A 206 -45.89 -8.02 -20.12
CA TRP A 206 -45.17 -6.75 -20.19
C TRP A 206 -43.75 -6.90 -20.73
N ARG A 207 -43.09 -8.03 -20.52
CA ARG A 207 -41.77 -8.32 -21.10
C ARG A 207 -41.85 -8.48 -22.61
N LYS A 208 -42.85 -9.22 -23.11
CA LYS A 208 -43.12 -9.40 -24.56
C LYS A 208 -43.47 -8.08 -25.23
N LEU A 209 -44.35 -7.28 -24.62
CA LEU A 209 -44.76 -5.98 -25.14
C LEU A 209 -43.57 -5.01 -25.25
N LYS A 210 -42.68 -4.98 -24.25
CA LYS A 210 -41.43 -4.21 -24.32
C LYS A 210 -40.48 -4.70 -25.41
N LEU A 211 -40.38 -6.01 -25.60
CA LEU A 211 -39.59 -6.59 -26.69
C LEU A 211 -40.15 -6.14 -28.04
N GLU A 212 -41.46 -6.25 -28.24
CA GLU A 212 -42.14 -5.80 -29.47
C GLU A 212 -41.93 -4.30 -29.73
N GLN A 213 -42.04 -3.44 -28.72
CA GLN A 213 -41.75 -2.00 -28.86
C GLN A 213 -40.27 -1.70 -29.16
N SER A 214 -39.36 -2.56 -28.70
CA SER A 214 -37.93 -2.43 -28.96
C SER A 214 -37.51 -2.95 -30.33
N ILE A 215 -38.36 -3.76 -30.98
CA ILE A 215 -38.19 -4.15 -32.38
C ILE A 215 -38.55 -2.91 -33.20
N PRO A 216 -37.59 -2.31 -33.94
CA PRO A 216 -37.92 -1.24 -34.86
C PRO A 216 -38.92 -1.81 -35.87
N GLU A 217 -40.06 -1.12 -36.08
CA GLU A 217 -41.00 -1.49 -37.14
C GLU A 217 -40.20 -1.74 -38.42
N LEU A 218 -40.28 -2.95 -38.97
CA LEU A 218 -39.52 -3.35 -40.15
C LEU A 218 -39.84 -2.43 -41.35
N ASP A 219 -41.01 -1.79 -41.30
CA ASP A 219 -41.53 -0.84 -42.29
C ASP A 219 -40.99 0.59 -42.15
N THR A 220 -40.42 0.98 -41.00
CA THR A 220 -39.86 2.34 -40.82
C THR A 220 -38.38 2.44 -41.19
N ASN A 221 -37.71 1.34 -41.54
CA ASN A 221 -36.30 1.38 -41.94
C ASN A 221 -36.01 0.49 -43.18
N PRO A 222 -36.10 1.05 -44.42
CA PRO A 222 -35.90 0.30 -45.66
C PRO A 222 -34.49 -0.32 -45.81
N PHE A 223 -33.55 0.08 -44.96
CA PHE A 223 -32.20 -0.48 -44.92
C PHE A 223 -32.10 -1.79 -44.12
N LEU A 224 -32.97 -2.00 -43.12
CA LEU A 224 -32.97 -3.22 -42.31
C LEU A 224 -33.70 -4.35 -43.05
N SER A 225 -34.87 -4.08 -43.63
CA SER A 225 -35.63 -5.07 -44.41
C SER A 225 -34.82 -5.67 -45.57
N ARG A 226 -34.04 -4.84 -46.28
CA ARG A 226 -33.17 -5.27 -47.38
C ARG A 226 -32.00 -6.16 -46.94
N ARG A 227 -31.47 -5.96 -45.73
CA ARG A 227 -30.34 -6.73 -45.16
C ARG A 227 -30.80 -8.09 -44.60
N PHE A 228 -32.03 -8.17 -44.10
CA PHE A 228 -32.64 -9.44 -43.67
C PHE A 228 -33.14 -10.28 -44.87
N ALA A 229 -33.64 -9.65 -45.93
CA ALA A 229 -34.03 -10.35 -47.16
C ALA A 229 -32.84 -10.93 -47.95
N SER A 230 -31.63 -10.37 -47.81
CA SER A 230 -30.43 -10.91 -48.45
C SER A 230 -29.76 -12.05 -47.69
N THR A 231 -30.07 -12.23 -46.39
CA THR A 231 -29.46 -13.24 -45.54
C THR A 231 -30.23 -14.58 -45.54
N SER A 232 -31.51 -14.59 -45.92
CA SER A 232 -32.32 -15.81 -46.06
C SER A 232 -31.88 -16.73 -47.21
N ASN A 233 -31.08 -16.25 -48.16
CA ASN A 233 -30.53 -17.05 -49.25
C ASN A 233 -29.25 -17.83 -48.90
N PHE A 234 -28.74 -17.73 -47.65
CA PHE A 234 -27.48 -18.36 -47.24
C PHE A 234 -27.63 -19.62 -46.37
N GLN A 235 -28.84 -20.12 -46.13
CA GLN A 235 -29.10 -21.40 -45.46
C GLN A 235 -29.88 -22.37 -46.35
N LYS A 236 -29.28 -22.73 -47.49
CA LYS A 236 -29.54 -24.01 -48.15
C LYS A 236 -28.20 -24.55 -48.66
N ASN A 237 -27.56 -25.35 -47.81
CA ASN A 237 -26.65 -26.43 -48.15
C ASN A 237 -26.78 -27.48 -47.04
#